data_AF-A0A164S4Q2-F1
#
_entry.id   AF-A0A164S4Q2-F1
#
_cell.length_a   1.000
_cell.length_b   1.000
_cell.length_c   1.000
_cell.angle_alpha   90.00
_cell.angle_beta   90.00
_cell.angle_gamma   90.00
#
_symmetry.space_group_name_H-M   'P 1'
#
loop_
_entity.id
_entity.type
_entity.pdbx_description
1 polymer ?
#
loop_
_entity_poly.entity_id
_entity_poly.type
_entity_poly.pdbx_seq_one_letter_code
_entity_poly.pdbx_strand_id
1 'polypeptide(L)'
;MACLSMENRPLKKLRLGPPDVYPQDPKQKEDELTPVNVKQGFSHTPNLNQSEEYGSAKNHNFSLSKVQTFINGVLTKKQEINMLPDTGRKRQLINPKENFHNVTPKSKMFIESWFKDLAGSKPLINLGKRVPIFNKKEEIFIQLSEYQVPMSRAIWLIKMTSAYSMAISEAKMKKRQVPDSSQEWTSTLVRFLKEQIVKLQDFYQKSIIVGGAQAVFASNATAYHNGSPLMTDEQKLALRQFNYCQQLCKVMFEEGLLECQDFLQWQLDMLEKCKTCDDGLLKFVVPMILQYVEEFTQCEILSRKLVFQVCRRISPLLSNDQSNEGSVSLDVGNCGQHRSVLIQMSAIIQAVVLHCPTALVWNHAGEGKMSSHLVGSPLDQLPLPPSALPMAPRFSNDHVRIFICLSTQTFLV
;
A
#
# COMPACT_ATOMS: atom_id res chain seq x y z
N MET A 1 0.91 58.25 5.41
CA MET A 1 1.66 57.07 5.91
C MET A 1 2.01 56.26 4.67
N ALA A 2 3.24 56.40 4.14
CA ALA A 2 3.65 55.71 2.92
C ALA A 2 3.74 54.20 3.22
N CYS A 3 2.99 53.40 2.46
CA CYS A 3 3.04 51.95 2.59
C CYS A 3 4.34 51.47 1.92
N LEU A 4 5.40 51.31 2.71
CA LEU A 4 6.62 50.64 2.25
C LEU A 4 6.25 49.25 1.71
N SER A 5 6.87 48.84 0.61
CA SER A 5 6.72 47.50 0.07
C SER A 5 7.22 46.48 1.09
N MET A 6 6.30 45.72 1.70
CA MET A 6 6.59 44.70 2.72
C MET A 6 7.60 43.63 2.25
N GLU A 7 7.78 43.47 0.94
CA GLU A 7 8.62 42.44 0.35
C GLU A 7 10.08 42.89 0.14
N ASN A 8 10.42 44.17 0.32
CA ASN A 8 11.76 44.75 0.07
C ASN A 8 12.38 44.38 -1.29
N ARG A 9 11.57 43.95 -2.27
CA ARG A 9 12.05 43.50 -3.58
C ARG A 9 12.48 44.71 -4.41
N PRO A 10 13.71 44.71 -4.97
CA PRO A 10 14.16 45.80 -5.82
C PRO A 10 13.34 45.86 -7.11
N LEU A 11 13.13 47.07 -7.63
CA LEU A 11 12.58 47.24 -8.97
C LEU A 11 13.57 46.66 -10.00
N LYS A 12 13.07 46.12 -11.11
CA LYS A 12 13.84 45.32 -12.10
C LYS A 12 15.09 45.98 -12.74
N LYS A 13 15.44 47.23 -12.41
CA LYS A 13 16.69 47.86 -12.84
C LYS A 13 17.73 47.75 -11.74
N LEU A 14 18.92 47.22 -12.06
CA LEU A 14 20.06 46.98 -11.16
C LEU A 14 20.48 48.15 -10.25
N ARG A 15 20.07 49.38 -10.53
CA ARG A 15 20.38 50.59 -9.74
C ARG A 15 19.23 51.09 -8.86
N LEU A 16 18.03 50.53 -9.01
CA LEU A 16 16.86 50.96 -8.25
C LEU A 16 16.67 50.00 -7.09
N GLY A 17 16.69 50.54 -5.88
CA GLY A 17 16.40 49.80 -4.66
C GLY A 17 14.92 49.41 -4.55
N PRO A 18 14.47 49.05 -3.34
CA PRO A 18 13.05 48.86 -3.07
C PRO A 18 12.24 50.12 -3.47
N PRO A 19 10.97 49.95 -3.87
CA PRO A 19 10.08 51.08 -4.12
C PRO A 19 10.07 52.03 -2.92
N ASP A 20 10.13 53.34 -3.20
CA ASP A 20 10.07 54.41 -2.20
C ASP A 20 11.27 54.45 -1.23
N VAL A 21 12.41 53.85 -1.63
CA VAL A 21 13.67 53.89 -0.88
C VAL A 21 14.76 54.50 -1.75
N TYR A 22 15.33 55.62 -1.29
CA TYR A 22 16.37 56.38 -1.99
C TYR A 22 17.60 56.56 -1.10
N PRO A 23 18.52 55.59 -1.07
CA PRO A 23 19.78 55.72 -0.34
C PRO A 23 20.65 56.84 -0.94
N GLN A 24 21.44 57.52 -0.11
CA GLN A 24 22.46 58.44 -0.60
C GLN A 24 23.54 57.68 -1.37
N ASP A 25 23.95 58.24 -2.51
CA ASP A 25 25.00 57.69 -3.37
C ASP A 25 26.23 58.61 -3.26
N PRO A 26 27.45 58.08 -3.03
CA PRO A 26 28.68 58.88 -3.03
C PRO A 26 28.95 59.69 -4.31
N LYS A 27 28.19 59.44 -5.39
CA LYS A 27 28.26 60.15 -6.67
C LYS A 27 27.04 61.02 -6.95
N GLN A 28 26.39 61.57 -5.93
CA GLN A 28 25.29 62.51 -6.14
C GLN A 28 25.82 63.81 -6.77
N LYS A 29 25.05 64.35 -7.72
CA LYS A 29 25.39 65.60 -8.43
C LYS A 29 25.47 66.82 -7.51
N GLU A 30 24.82 66.76 -6.35
CA GLU A 30 24.86 67.81 -5.33
C GLU A 30 26.23 67.92 -4.67
N ASP A 31 26.97 66.81 -4.59
CA ASP A 31 28.32 66.74 -4.00
C ASP A 31 29.43 67.11 -4.98
N GLU A 32 29.10 67.32 -6.27
CA GLU A 32 30.07 67.72 -7.28
C GLU A 32 30.46 69.20 -7.09
N LEU A 33 31.73 69.44 -6.72
CA LEU A 33 32.30 70.78 -6.52
C LEU A 33 32.60 71.52 -7.84
N THR A 34 31.57 71.74 -8.65
CA THR A 34 31.68 72.53 -9.87
C THR A 34 31.73 74.04 -9.56
N PRO A 35 32.39 74.87 -10.40
CA PRO A 35 32.42 76.32 -10.18
C PRO A 35 31.04 76.97 -10.08
N VAL A 36 30.02 76.39 -10.71
CA VAL A 36 28.63 76.84 -10.65
C VAL A 36 28.01 76.46 -9.30
N ASN A 37 28.09 75.19 -8.89
CA ASN A 37 27.53 74.73 -7.62
C ASN A 37 28.17 75.47 -6.42
N VAL A 38 29.48 75.73 -6.47
CA VAL A 38 30.20 76.44 -5.39
C VAL A 38 29.79 77.93 -5.33
N LYS A 39 29.52 78.58 -6.46
CA LYS A 39 29.20 80.01 -6.51
C LYS A 39 27.71 80.32 -6.35
N GLN A 40 26.84 79.45 -6.85
CA GLN A 40 25.40 79.69 -6.99
C GLN A 40 24.56 78.70 -6.17
N GLY A 41 25.19 77.69 -5.56
CA GLY A 41 24.49 76.56 -4.93
C GLY A 41 24.04 75.52 -5.97
N PHE A 42 23.79 74.30 -5.50
CA PHE A 42 23.14 73.28 -6.31
C PHE A 42 21.65 73.61 -6.47
N SER A 43 21.13 73.57 -7.70
CA SER A 43 19.71 73.82 -7.99
C SER A 43 19.12 72.63 -8.74
N HIS A 44 17.99 72.13 -8.26
CA HIS A 44 17.23 71.07 -8.92
C HIS A 44 15.93 71.63 -9.48
N THR A 45 15.88 71.83 -10.80
CA THR A 45 14.63 72.14 -11.51
C THR A 45 14.01 70.83 -12.01
N PRO A 46 12.78 70.48 -11.59
CA PRO A 46 12.06 69.33 -12.16
C PRO A 46 11.97 69.48 -13.69
N ASN A 47 12.00 68.36 -14.42
CA ASN A 47 11.79 68.33 -15.88
C ASN A 47 10.31 68.54 -16.28
N LEU A 48 9.56 69.31 -15.49
CA LEU A 48 8.19 69.68 -15.76
C LEU A 48 8.17 71.15 -16.17
N ASN A 49 7.32 71.50 -17.12
CA ASN A 49 7.03 72.91 -17.40
C ASN A 49 6.53 73.54 -16.10
N GLN A 50 7.19 74.59 -15.61
CA GLN A 50 6.87 75.23 -14.32
C GLN A 50 5.39 75.71 -14.24
N SER A 51 4.76 75.98 -15.39
CA SER A 51 3.34 76.34 -15.48
C SER A 51 2.37 75.18 -15.25
N GLU A 52 2.83 73.93 -15.35
CA GLU A 52 2.01 72.72 -15.19
C GLU A 52 2.18 72.05 -13.83
N GLU A 53 3.26 72.35 -13.11
CA GLU A 53 3.57 71.77 -11.78
C GLU A 53 2.46 72.04 -10.75
N TYR A 54 1.87 73.24 -10.79
CA TYR A 54 0.84 73.69 -9.85
C TYR A 54 -0.59 73.58 -10.40
N GLY A 55 -0.77 72.92 -11.56
CA GLY A 55 -2.04 72.81 -12.27
C GLY A 55 -2.91 71.61 -11.84
N SER A 56 -4.21 71.65 -12.16
CA SER A 56 -5.11 70.51 -11.98
C SER A 56 -5.30 69.75 -13.29
N ALA A 57 -5.24 68.41 -13.23
CA ALA A 57 -5.52 67.53 -14.36
C ALA A 57 -7.04 67.36 -14.65
N LYS A 58 -7.92 68.19 -14.08
CA LYS A 58 -9.39 68.06 -14.18
C LYS A 58 -9.93 68.05 -15.61
N ASN A 59 -9.27 68.77 -16.53
CA ASN A 59 -9.67 68.87 -17.93
C ASN A 59 -8.99 67.81 -18.84
N HIS A 60 -8.27 66.85 -18.25
CA HIS A 60 -7.60 65.80 -19.00
C HIS A 60 -8.57 64.64 -19.26
N ASN A 61 -8.74 64.27 -20.53
CA ASN A 61 -9.66 63.21 -20.91
C ASN A 61 -8.99 61.84 -20.77
N PHE A 62 -9.47 61.04 -19.83
CA PHE A 62 -9.05 59.64 -19.67
C PHE A 62 -10.13 58.69 -20.18
N SER A 63 -9.70 57.64 -20.88
CA SER A 63 -10.59 56.56 -21.30
C SER A 63 -10.63 55.49 -20.21
N LEU A 64 -11.74 55.43 -19.48
CA LEU A 64 -11.95 54.45 -18.40
C LEU A 64 -11.77 53.00 -18.91
N SER A 65 -12.24 52.71 -20.13
CA SER A 65 -12.10 51.39 -20.75
C SER A 65 -10.63 51.01 -20.99
N LYS A 66 -9.76 51.95 -21.41
CA LYS A 66 -8.33 51.69 -21.57
C LYS A 66 -7.65 51.38 -20.24
N VAL A 67 -8.00 52.12 -19.18
CA VAL A 67 -7.46 51.88 -17.83
C VAL A 67 -7.88 50.50 -17.33
N GLN A 68 -9.14 50.14 -17.48
CA GLN A 68 -9.64 48.84 -17.06
C GLN A 68 -8.99 47.68 -17.82
N THR A 69 -8.85 47.80 -19.15
CA THR A 69 -8.14 46.82 -19.97
C THR A 69 -6.68 46.67 -19.53
N PHE A 70 -6.00 47.78 -19.24
CA PHE A 70 -4.62 47.75 -18.75
C PHE A 70 -4.49 47.05 -17.40
N ILE A 71 -5.33 47.40 -16.42
CA ILE A 71 -5.33 46.78 -15.08
C ILE A 71 -5.62 45.28 -15.19
N ASN A 72 -6.62 44.90 -15.99
CA ASN A 72 -6.93 43.49 -16.22
C ASN A 72 -5.75 42.74 -16.84
N GLY A 73 -5.07 43.32 -17.84
CA GLY A 73 -3.86 42.74 -18.42
C GLY A 73 -2.73 42.54 -17.40
N VAL A 74 -2.52 43.50 -16.49
CA VAL A 74 -1.56 43.37 -15.39
C VAL A 74 -1.95 42.24 -14.43
N LEU A 75 -3.24 42.14 -14.05
CA LEU A 75 -3.74 41.10 -13.16
C LEU A 75 -3.60 39.71 -13.79
N THR A 76 -3.97 39.54 -15.06
CA THR A 76 -3.78 38.29 -15.80
C THR A 76 -2.31 37.91 -15.83
N LYS A 77 -1.41 38.86 -16.15
CA LYS A 77 0.02 38.55 -16.18
C LYS A 77 0.60 38.19 -14.82
N LYS A 78 0.13 38.85 -13.75
CA LYS A 78 0.49 38.52 -12.36
C LYS A 78 0.03 37.11 -12.00
N GLN A 79 -1.19 36.71 -12.38
CA GLN A 79 -1.68 35.35 -12.17
C GLN A 79 -0.81 34.35 -12.93
N GLU A 80 -0.56 34.55 -14.23
CA GLU A 80 0.29 33.65 -15.04
C GLU A 80 1.67 33.38 -14.42
N ILE A 81 2.32 34.41 -13.87
CA ILE A 81 3.67 34.28 -13.28
C ILE A 81 3.63 33.62 -11.90
N ASN A 82 2.54 33.79 -11.15
CA ASN A 82 2.38 33.20 -9.81
C ASN A 82 1.84 31.76 -9.86
N MET A 83 1.47 31.26 -11.04
CA MET A 83 1.19 29.85 -11.23
C MET A 83 2.52 29.10 -11.36
N LEU A 84 2.66 27.99 -10.63
CA LEU A 84 3.73 27.02 -10.92
C LEU A 84 3.46 26.46 -12.31
N PRO A 85 4.31 26.72 -13.33
CA PRO A 85 4.08 26.17 -14.65
C PRO A 85 4.18 24.65 -14.54
N ASP A 86 3.16 23.94 -15.03
CA ASP A 86 3.24 22.51 -15.20
C ASP A 86 4.29 22.25 -16.27
N THR A 87 5.54 22.02 -15.85
CA THR A 87 6.65 21.69 -16.73
C THR A 87 6.47 20.24 -17.19
N GLY A 88 5.38 19.94 -17.89
CA GLY A 88 5.08 18.63 -18.48
C GLY A 88 6.17 18.10 -19.44
N ARG A 89 7.24 18.87 -19.68
CA ARG A 89 8.45 18.49 -20.44
C ARG A 89 9.63 18.01 -19.59
N LYS A 90 9.59 18.10 -18.27
CA LYS A 90 10.56 17.47 -17.37
C LYS A 90 9.83 16.57 -16.38
N ARG A 91 9.17 15.52 -16.91
CA ARG A 91 9.04 14.29 -16.10
C ARG A 91 10.44 14.01 -15.55
N GLN A 92 10.58 13.82 -14.24
CA GLN A 92 11.85 13.39 -13.67
C GLN A 92 12.25 12.10 -14.39
N LEU A 93 13.14 12.21 -15.38
CA LEU A 93 13.70 11.05 -16.03
C LEU A 93 14.61 10.45 -14.98
N ILE A 94 14.13 9.39 -14.35
CA ILE A 94 14.96 8.47 -13.62
C ILE A 94 16.09 8.08 -14.58
N ASN A 95 17.34 8.47 -14.29
CA ASN A 95 18.48 8.11 -15.12
C ASN A 95 18.85 6.65 -14.82
N PRO A 96 18.50 5.67 -15.68
CA PRO A 96 18.62 4.27 -15.32
C PRO A 96 20.09 3.83 -15.23
N LYS A 97 21.02 4.56 -15.87
CA LYS A 97 22.45 4.23 -15.87
C LYS A 97 23.17 4.71 -14.60
N GLU A 98 22.74 5.83 -14.04
CA GLU A 98 23.39 6.41 -12.85
C GLU A 98 22.78 5.88 -11.55
N ASN A 99 21.46 5.74 -11.51
CA ASN A 99 20.75 5.43 -10.26
C ASN A 99 20.66 3.93 -9.96
N PHE A 100 20.99 3.06 -10.92
CA PHE A 100 20.78 1.60 -10.79
C PHE A 100 22.04 0.81 -11.13
N HIS A 101 22.22 -0.29 -10.42
CA HIS A 101 23.33 -1.21 -10.57
C HIS A 101 22.81 -2.61 -10.84
N ASN A 102 23.07 -3.15 -12.03
CA ASN A 102 22.69 -4.52 -12.39
C ASN A 102 23.48 -5.53 -11.54
N VAL A 103 22.75 -6.42 -10.86
CA VAL A 103 23.35 -7.43 -10.01
C VAL A 103 24.00 -8.52 -10.87
N THR A 104 25.28 -8.75 -10.62
CA THR A 104 26.08 -9.80 -11.24
C THR A 104 26.74 -10.66 -10.15
N PRO A 105 27.26 -11.86 -10.45
CA PRO A 105 27.94 -12.69 -9.44
C PRO A 105 29.08 -11.99 -8.69
N LYS A 106 29.73 -11.00 -9.33
CA LYS A 106 30.80 -10.18 -8.72
C LYS A 106 30.29 -9.12 -7.74
N SER A 107 28.97 -8.90 -7.68
CA SER A 107 28.34 -7.83 -6.88
C SER A 107 28.05 -8.25 -5.44
N LYS A 108 28.48 -9.44 -4.98
CA LYS A 108 28.15 -9.98 -3.66
C LYS A 108 28.40 -8.99 -2.52
N MET A 109 29.62 -8.45 -2.39
CA MET A 109 29.96 -7.49 -1.34
C MET A 109 29.12 -6.19 -1.41
N PHE A 110 28.79 -5.75 -2.63
CA PHE A 110 27.94 -4.59 -2.83
C PHE A 110 26.50 -4.86 -2.34
N ILE A 111 25.94 -6.04 -2.65
CA ILE A 111 24.61 -6.43 -2.20
C ILE A 111 24.56 -6.55 -0.68
N GLU A 112 25.55 -7.20 -0.07
CA GLU A 112 25.62 -7.33 1.39
C GLU A 112 25.67 -5.96 2.08
N SER A 113 26.55 -5.06 1.63
CA SER A 113 26.64 -3.70 2.19
C SER A 113 25.37 -2.89 1.92
N TRP A 114 24.81 -2.98 0.72
CA TRP A 114 23.66 -2.17 0.34
C TRP A 114 22.38 -2.60 1.06
N PHE A 115 22.14 -3.92 1.23
CA PHE A 115 20.98 -4.40 1.98
C PHE A 115 21.13 -4.23 3.50
N LYS A 116 22.34 -4.27 4.06
CA LYS A 116 22.58 -3.86 5.45
C LYS A 116 22.22 -2.38 5.65
N ASP A 117 22.63 -1.52 4.73
CA ASP A 117 22.27 -0.11 4.76
C ASP A 117 20.76 0.11 4.55
N LEU A 118 20.12 -0.70 3.70
CA LEU A 118 18.66 -0.68 3.51
C LEU A 118 17.93 -1.18 4.76
N ALA A 119 18.44 -2.16 5.49
CA ALA A 119 17.84 -2.60 6.75
C ALA A 119 18.04 -1.58 7.88
N GLY A 120 19.16 -0.86 7.86
CA GLY A 120 19.51 0.17 8.83
C GLY A 120 18.86 1.53 8.59
N SER A 121 19.53 2.58 9.09
CA SER A 121 19.02 3.97 9.10
C SER A 121 19.51 4.84 7.95
N LYS A 122 20.26 4.29 6.99
CA LYS A 122 20.83 5.09 5.89
C LYS A 122 19.72 5.82 5.12
N PRO A 123 19.84 7.12 4.82
CA PRO A 123 18.80 7.86 4.09
C PRO A 123 18.51 7.26 2.70
N LEU A 124 17.23 7.14 2.34
CA LEU A 124 16.81 6.55 1.06
C LEU A 124 17.32 7.34 -0.16
N ILE A 125 17.48 8.66 -0.05
CA ILE A 125 18.07 9.49 -1.10
C ILE A 125 19.51 9.09 -1.44
N ASN A 126 20.26 8.58 -0.46
CA ASN A 126 21.62 8.10 -0.67
C ASN A 126 21.63 6.69 -1.28
N LEU A 127 20.69 5.83 -0.87
CA LEU A 127 20.51 4.50 -1.44
C LEU A 127 20.02 4.55 -2.89
N GLY A 128 19.15 5.52 -3.20
CA GLY A 128 18.57 5.76 -4.53
C GLY A 128 19.59 6.11 -5.62
N LYS A 129 20.83 6.45 -5.24
CA LYS A 129 21.93 6.69 -6.19
C LYS A 129 22.47 5.41 -6.82
N ARG A 130 22.23 4.24 -6.22
CA ARG A 130 22.77 2.97 -6.72
C ARG A 130 21.92 1.80 -6.27
N VAL A 131 20.68 1.73 -6.75
CA VAL A 131 19.73 0.66 -6.39
C VAL A 131 20.07 -0.64 -7.14
N PRO A 132 20.14 -1.80 -6.46
CA PRO A 132 20.39 -3.08 -7.11
C PRO A 132 19.20 -3.51 -7.98
N ILE A 133 19.48 -3.94 -9.21
CA ILE A 133 18.51 -4.52 -10.14
C ILE A 133 18.84 -5.99 -10.39
N PHE A 134 17.93 -6.87 -10.00
CA PHE A 134 18.07 -8.31 -10.13
C PHE A 134 17.45 -8.81 -11.44
N ASN A 135 18.03 -9.87 -12.00
CA ASN A 135 17.47 -10.52 -13.19
C ASN A 135 16.16 -11.25 -12.86
N LYS A 136 16.11 -11.89 -11.69
CA LYS A 136 14.89 -12.51 -11.15
C LYS A 136 14.38 -11.68 -9.99
N LYS A 137 13.14 -11.20 -10.09
CA LYS A 137 12.51 -10.39 -9.03
C LYS A 137 12.40 -11.12 -7.69
N GLU A 138 12.33 -12.45 -7.70
CA GLU A 138 12.27 -13.26 -6.46
C GLU A 138 13.52 -13.15 -5.59
N GLU A 139 14.68 -12.86 -6.20
CA GLU A 139 15.91 -12.61 -5.44
C GLU A 139 15.75 -11.41 -4.50
N ILE A 140 14.89 -10.44 -4.85
CA ILE A 140 14.57 -9.31 -3.97
C ILE A 140 13.92 -9.82 -2.69
N PHE A 141 12.96 -10.75 -2.76
CA PHE A 141 12.29 -11.31 -1.57
C PHE A 141 13.28 -12.07 -0.69
N ILE A 142 14.18 -12.85 -1.30
CA ILE A 142 15.25 -13.56 -0.60
C ILE A 142 16.11 -12.56 0.16
N GLN A 143 16.65 -11.53 -0.50
CA GLN A 143 17.52 -10.54 0.12
C GLN A 143 16.79 -9.72 1.20
N LEU A 144 15.57 -9.25 0.93
CA LEU A 144 14.76 -8.52 1.91
C LEU A 144 14.55 -9.34 3.20
N SER A 145 14.23 -10.63 3.05
CA SER A 145 14.08 -11.54 4.19
C SER A 145 15.40 -11.88 4.89
N GLU A 146 16.49 -12.04 4.14
CA GLU A 146 17.82 -12.37 4.67
C GLU A 146 18.35 -11.25 5.58
N TYR A 147 18.13 -10.00 5.19
CA TYR A 147 18.55 -8.82 5.95
C TYR A 147 17.48 -8.26 6.88
N GLN A 148 16.29 -8.86 6.94
CA GLN A 148 15.15 -8.42 7.76
C GLN A 148 14.86 -6.92 7.57
N VAL A 149 14.77 -6.51 6.31
CA VAL A 149 14.55 -5.10 5.96
C VAL A 149 13.19 -4.62 6.51
N PRO A 150 13.09 -3.43 7.13
CA PRO A 150 11.80 -2.90 7.57
C PRO A 150 10.82 -2.73 6.40
N MET A 151 9.54 -3.05 6.61
CA MET A 151 8.53 -3.12 5.53
C MET A 151 8.42 -1.83 4.70
N SER A 152 8.45 -0.66 5.34
CA SER A 152 8.41 0.64 4.62
C SER A 152 9.58 0.83 3.65
N ARG A 153 10.77 0.32 4.00
CA ARG A 153 11.99 0.40 3.18
C ARG A 153 12.01 -0.70 2.12
N ALA A 154 11.43 -1.86 2.42
CA ALA A 154 11.20 -2.93 1.46
C ALA A 154 10.27 -2.46 0.33
N ILE A 155 9.15 -1.84 0.67
CA ILE A 155 8.20 -1.25 -0.29
C ILE A 155 8.85 -0.18 -1.15
N TRP A 156 9.70 0.66 -0.56
CA TRP A 156 10.48 1.62 -1.32
C TRP A 156 11.34 0.95 -2.39
N LEU A 157 12.04 -0.16 -2.08
CA LEU A 157 12.82 -0.91 -3.07
C LEU A 157 11.92 -1.48 -4.18
N ILE A 158 10.79 -2.09 -3.82
CA ILE A 158 9.81 -2.63 -4.80
C ILE A 158 9.36 -1.53 -5.77
N LYS A 159 8.98 -0.35 -5.24
CA LYS A 159 8.60 0.82 -6.06
C LYS A 159 9.74 1.33 -6.93
N MET A 160 10.98 1.36 -6.40
CA MET A 160 12.16 1.72 -7.19
C MET A 160 12.42 0.74 -8.34
N THR A 161 12.22 -0.56 -8.11
CA THR A 161 12.33 -1.58 -9.17
C THR A 161 11.22 -1.41 -10.23
N SER A 162 9.98 -1.10 -9.84
CA SER A 162 8.91 -0.76 -10.80
C SER A 162 9.26 0.47 -11.62
N ALA A 163 9.73 1.53 -10.97
CA ALA A 163 10.10 2.77 -11.62
C ALA A 163 11.26 2.58 -12.62
N TYR A 164 12.22 1.72 -12.29
CA TYR A 164 13.26 1.28 -13.23
C TYR A 164 12.68 0.55 -14.44
N SER A 165 11.83 -0.46 -14.23
CA SER A 165 11.20 -1.21 -15.32
C SER A 165 10.41 -0.29 -16.26
N MET A 166 9.66 0.67 -15.71
CA MET A 166 8.95 1.68 -16.49
C MET A 166 9.91 2.54 -17.31
N ALA A 167 10.97 3.09 -16.69
CA ALA A 167 11.95 3.92 -17.38
C ALA A 167 12.66 3.18 -18.53
N ILE A 168 13.01 1.91 -18.33
CA ILE A 168 13.60 1.07 -19.38
C ILE A 168 12.61 0.75 -20.50
N SER A 169 11.33 0.54 -20.17
CA SER A 169 10.27 0.29 -21.15
C SER A 169 10.02 1.52 -22.04
N GLU A 170 9.88 2.71 -21.43
CA GLU A 170 9.69 3.97 -22.14
C GLU A 170 10.85 4.29 -23.08
N ALA A 171 12.10 4.08 -22.61
CA ALA A 171 13.31 4.29 -23.42
C ALA A 171 13.37 3.40 -24.67
N LYS A 172 12.68 2.25 -24.67
CA LYS A 172 12.66 1.29 -25.80
C LYS A 172 11.56 1.59 -26.84
N MET A 173 10.73 2.62 -26.64
CA MET A 173 9.68 3.10 -27.57
C MET A 173 8.76 2.01 -28.17
N LYS A 174 8.57 0.86 -27.49
CA LYS A 174 7.69 -0.20 -27.99
C LYS A 174 6.24 0.13 -27.64
N LYS A 175 5.38 0.31 -28.66
CA LYS A 175 3.90 0.44 -28.55
C LYS A 175 3.18 -0.81 -28.00
N ARG A 176 3.84 -1.67 -27.23
CA ARG A 176 3.16 -2.78 -26.55
C ARG A 176 2.55 -2.26 -25.27
N GLN A 177 1.36 -2.78 -24.92
CA GLN A 177 0.75 -2.58 -23.62
C GLN A 177 1.80 -2.87 -22.55
N VAL A 178 2.16 -1.85 -21.77
CA VAL A 178 3.10 -2.00 -20.66
C VAL A 178 2.40 -2.89 -19.65
N PRO A 179 2.96 -4.06 -19.29
CA PRO A 179 2.37 -4.92 -18.27
C PRO A 179 2.13 -4.12 -17.00
N ASP A 180 0.96 -4.28 -16.40
CA ASP A 180 0.66 -3.64 -15.13
C ASP A 180 1.66 -4.12 -14.07
N SER A 181 2.34 -3.17 -13.44
CA SER A 181 3.35 -3.49 -12.43
C SER A 181 2.73 -4.23 -11.25
N SER A 182 1.48 -3.96 -10.90
CA SER A 182 0.79 -4.62 -9.79
C SER A 182 0.55 -6.11 -10.09
N GLN A 183 0.09 -6.43 -11.31
CA GLN A 183 -0.10 -7.82 -11.77
C GLN A 183 1.21 -8.60 -11.80
N GLU A 184 2.29 -7.98 -12.28
CA GLU A 184 3.61 -8.63 -12.33
C GLU A 184 4.14 -8.94 -10.92
N TRP A 185 4.01 -8.00 -9.98
CA TRP A 185 4.41 -8.21 -8.60
C TRP A 185 3.54 -9.26 -7.90
N THR A 186 2.23 -9.25 -8.17
CA THR A 186 1.29 -10.26 -7.65
C THR A 186 1.69 -11.65 -8.10
N SER A 187 1.88 -11.85 -9.41
CA SER A 187 2.30 -13.14 -9.97
C SER A 187 3.63 -13.62 -9.39
N THR A 188 4.62 -12.72 -9.28
CA THR A 188 5.95 -13.06 -8.74
C THR A 188 5.87 -13.44 -7.25
N LEU A 189 5.18 -12.64 -6.44
CA LEU A 189 5.08 -12.86 -5.00
C LEU A 189 4.26 -14.11 -4.66
N VAL A 190 3.13 -14.31 -5.34
CA VAL A 190 2.29 -15.50 -5.20
C VAL A 190 3.06 -16.76 -5.58
N ARG A 191 3.82 -16.73 -6.68
CA ARG A 191 4.66 -17.87 -7.09
C ARG A 191 5.73 -18.18 -6.04
N PHE A 192 6.45 -17.17 -5.57
CA PHE A 192 7.45 -17.33 -4.52
C PHE A 192 6.87 -17.90 -3.23
N LEU A 193 5.71 -17.41 -2.78
CA LEU A 193 5.02 -17.92 -1.59
C LEU A 193 4.55 -19.37 -1.77
N LYS A 194 4.01 -19.72 -2.94
CA LYS A 194 3.65 -21.11 -3.27
C LYS A 194 4.86 -22.03 -3.13
N GLU A 195 6.01 -21.63 -3.65
CA GLU A 195 7.26 -22.40 -3.53
C GLU A 195 7.67 -22.60 -2.06
N GLN A 196 7.56 -21.56 -1.22
CA GLN A 196 7.84 -21.70 0.22
C GLN A 196 6.85 -22.65 0.91
N ILE A 197 5.55 -22.53 0.60
CA ILE A 197 4.51 -23.39 1.16
C ILE A 197 4.75 -24.85 0.79
N VAL A 198 5.13 -25.16 -0.45
CA VAL A 198 5.42 -26.53 -0.89
C VAL A 198 6.56 -27.14 -0.08
N LYS A 199 7.64 -26.38 0.19
CA LYS A 199 8.76 -26.85 1.02
C LYS A 199 8.36 -27.13 2.47
N LEU A 200 7.38 -26.37 2.98
CA LEU A 200 6.85 -26.54 4.34
C LEU A 200 5.81 -27.65 4.43
N GLN A 201 5.06 -27.91 3.35
CA GLN A 201 3.94 -28.85 3.33
C GLN A 201 4.35 -30.23 3.85
N ASP A 202 5.48 -30.77 3.41
CA ASP A 202 5.97 -32.08 3.83
C ASP A 202 6.18 -32.18 5.35
N PHE A 203 6.64 -31.10 5.99
CA PHE A 203 6.86 -31.06 7.43
C PHE A 203 5.53 -31.11 8.19
N TYR A 204 4.60 -30.25 7.80
CA TYR A 204 3.32 -30.12 8.50
C TYR A 204 2.38 -31.29 8.20
N GLN A 205 2.48 -31.92 7.03
CA GLN A 205 1.75 -33.15 6.71
C GLN A 205 2.26 -34.36 7.52
N LYS A 206 3.60 -34.52 7.66
CA LYS A 206 4.21 -35.60 8.43
C LYS A 206 4.01 -35.45 9.94
N SER A 207 3.91 -34.21 10.44
CA SER A 207 3.65 -33.93 11.86
C SER A 207 2.31 -34.50 12.37
N ILE A 208 1.34 -34.74 11.48
CA ILE A 208 0.02 -35.28 11.80
C ILE A 208 0.06 -36.81 11.93
N ILE A 209 0.91 -37.49 11.14
CA ILE A 209 0.91 -38.96 11.04
C ILE A 209 1.60 -39.62 12.25
N VAL A 210 2.51 -38.91 12.93
CA VAL A 210 3.32 -39.48 14.03
C VAL A 210 2.71 -39.23 15.42
N GLY A 211 1.76 -38.30 15.56
CA GLY A 211 1.32 -37.79 16.86
C GLY A 211 -0.09 -38.17 17.29
N GLY A 212 -0.32 -39.43 17.66
CA GLY A 212 -1.46 -39.82 18.51
C GLY A 212 -1.40 -39.26 19.94
N ALA A 213 -0.33 -38.55 20.28
CA ALA A 213 -0.17 -37.80 21.53
C ALA A 213 0.21 -36.34 21.21
N GLN A 214 -0.43 -35.42 21.93
CA GLN A 214 -0.42 -33.97 21.75
C GLN A 214 0.96 -33.37 21.41
N ALA A 215 1.13 -32.91 20.16
CA ALA A 215 2.22 -32.00 19.80
C ALA A 215 1.84 -30.57 20.22
N VAL A 216 2.27 -30.18 21.42
CA VAL A 216 2.29 -28.79 21.88
C VAL A 216 3.43 -28.09 21.16
N PHE A 217 3.13 -27.20 20.21
CA PHE A 217 4.15 -26.36 19.59
C PHE A 217 4.34 -25.09 20.42
N ALA A 218 5.49 -25.01 21.10
CA ALA A 218 5.95 -23.81 21.78
C ALA A 218 6.47 -22.79 20.76
N SER A 219 6.06 -21.54 20.95
CA SER A 219 6.43 -20.36 20.17
C SER A 219 7.80 -19.78 20.51
N ASN A 220 8.67 -20.50 21.24
CA ASN A 220 10.03 -20.06 21.54
C ASN A 220 11.03 -21.20 21.38
N ALA A 221 12.07 -20.95 20.58
CA ALA A 221 13.15 -21.87 20.34
C ALA A 221 14.13 -21.88 21.52
N THR A 222 14.12 -22.95 22.32
CA THR A 222 15.33 -23.53 22.92
C THR A 222 15.09 -25.01 23.23
N ALA A 223 15.89 -25.86 22.57
CA ALA A 223 16.30 -27.21 22.91
C ALA A 223 15.37 -28.15 23.74
N TYR A 224 15.11 -29.32 23.12
CA TYR A 224 14.96 -30.68 23.69
C TYR A 224 13.65 -31.45 23.39
N HIS A 225 13.87 -32.54 22.63
CA HIS A 225 13.50 -33.95 22.86
C HIS A 225 12.05 -34.47 22.75
N ASN A 226 11.97 -35.67 22.15
CA ASN A 226 10.85 -36.61 22.01
C ASN A 226 9.93 -36.44 20.79
N GLY A 227 10.33 -37.08 19.67
CA GLY A 227 9.40 -37.68 18.70
C GLY A 227 8.84 -36.80 17.59
N SER A 228 8.99 -35.48 17.63
CA SER A 228 8.61 -34.62 16.49
C SER A 228 9.75 -34.55 15.47
N PRO A 229 9.48 -34.62 14.14
CA PRO A 229 10.49 -34.37 13.14
C PRO A 229 11.10 -32.97 13.37
N LEU A 230 12.43 -32.89 13.34
CA LEU A 230 13.14 -31.62 13.42
C LEU A 230 13.05 -30.94 12.05
N MET A 231 12.65 -29.66 11.99
CA MET A 231 12.66 -28.91 10.72
C MET A 231 14.07 -28.88 10.13
N THR A 232 14.19 -29.17 8.84
CA THR A 232 15.46 -29.01 8.11
C THR A 232 15.84 -27.54 7.99
N ASP A 233 17.11 -27.24 7.73
CA ASP A 233 17.55 -25.85 7.55
C ASP A 233 16.91 -25.19 6.33
N GLU A 234 16.60 -25.96 5.28
CA GLU A 234 15.80 -25.48 4.14
C GLU A 234 14.37 -25.11 4.57
N GLN A 235 13.73 -25.91 5.43
CA GLN A 235 12.39 -25.62 5.94
C GLN A 235 12.39 -24.39 6.86
N LYS A 236 13.40 -24.22 7.71
CA LYS A 236 13.56 -23.01 8.53
C LYS A 236 13.73 -21.76 7.66
N LEU A 237 14.53 -21.87 6.60
CA LEU A 237 14.71 -20.78 5.64
C LEU A 237 13.40 -20.45 4.92
N ALA A 238 12.68 -21.46 4.44
CA ALA A 238 11.38 -21.28 3.79
C ALA A 238 10.35 -20.63 4.73
N LEU A 239 10.31 -21.06 6.00
CA LEU A 239 9.43 -20.47 7.01
C LEU A 239 9.77 -19.00 7.26
N ARG A 240 11.06 -18.66 7.38
CA ARG A 240 11.51 -17.27 7.55
C ARG A 240 11.13 -16.40 6.35
N GLN A 241 11.36 -16.90 5.13
CA GLN A 241 11.00 -16.21 3.89
C GLN A 241 9.49 -16.02 3.78
N PHE A 242 8.71 -17.06 4.09
CA PHE A 242 7.26 -17.01 4.11
C PHE A 242 6.73 -15.97 5.10
N ASN A 243 7.19 -15.99 6.35
CA ASN A 243 6.75 -15.06 7.39
C ASN A 243 7.08 -13.60 7.05
N TYR A 244 8.27 -13.35 6.50
CA TYR A 244 8.64 -12.02 6.04
C TYR A 244 7.75 -11.57 4.87
N CYS A 245 7.54 -12.45 3.88
CA CYS A 245 6.73 -12.13 2.72
C CYS A 245 5.24 -11.99 3.05
N GLN A 246 4.72 -12.67 4.07
CA GLN A 246 3.36 -12.45 4.57
C GLN A 246 3.16 -11.02 5.08
N GLN A 247 4.11 -10.49 5.85
CA GLN A 247 4.08 -9.09 6.27
C GLN A 247 4.23 -8.15 5.08
N LEU A 248 5.10 -8.49 4.13
CA LEU A 248 5.29 -7.70 2.92
C LEU A 248 4.01 -7.66 2.05
N CYS A 249 3.29 -8.78 1.91
CA CYS A 249 2.01 -8.84 1.22
C CYS A 249 1.04 -7.80 1.76
N LYS A 250 0.95 -7.66 3.09
CA LYS A 250 0.06 -6.69 3.73
C LYS A 250 0.32 -5.29 3.21
N VAL A 251 1.57 -4.84 3.34
CA VAL A 251 1.93 -3.46 2.99
C VAL A 251 1.91 -3.26 1.47
N MET A 252 2.25 -4.28 0.67
CA MET A 252 2.11 -4.21 -0.78
C MET A 252 0.65 -4.11 -1.21
N PHE A 253 -0.26 -4.83 -0.53
CA PHE A 253 -1.69 -4.78 -0.79
C PHE A 253 -2.26 -3.40 -0.45
N GLU A 254 -1.99 -2.88 0.75
CA GLU A 254 -2.44 -1.55 1.21
C GLU A 254 -1.94 -0.41 0.31
N GLU A 255 -0.75 -0.54 -0.27
CA GLU A 255 -0.15 0.44 -1.18
C GLU A 255 -0.57 0.26 -2.66
N GLY A 256 -1.49 -0.67 -2.96
CA GLY A 256 -1.97 -0.95 -4.32
C GLY A 256 -0.89 -1.53 -5.24
N LEU A 257 0.14 -2.17 -4.67
CA LEU A 257 1.20 -2.85 -5.42
C LEU A 257 0.85 -4.29 -5.77
N LEU A 258 -0.25 -4.81 -5.24
CA LEU A 258 -0.83 -6.10 -5.60
C LEU A 258 -2.17 -5.89 -6.28
N GLU A 259 -2.44 -6.71 -7.28
CA GLU A 259 -3.77 -6.84 -7.86
C GLU A 259 -4.64 -7.60 -6.85
N CYS A 260 -5.71 -6.95 -6.39
CA CYS A 260 -6.53 -7.42 -5.28
C CYS A 260 -7.29 -8.72 -5.63
N GLN A 261 -7.95 -8.76 -6.79
CA GLN A 261 -8.75 -9.88 -7.25
C GLN A 261 -7.91 -11.15 -7.40
N ASP A 262 -6.76 -11.06 -8.08
CA ASP A 262 -5.87 -12.20 -8.33
C ASP A 262 -5.24 -12.71 -7.02
N PHE A 263 -4.87 -11.79 -6.12
CA PHE A 263 -4.30 -12.13 -4.84
C PHE A 263 -5.30 -12.86 -3.95
N LEU A 264 -6.52 -12.33 -3.79
CA LEU A 264 -7.58 -12.97 -3.00
C LEU A 264 -8.02 -14.31 -3.62
N GLN A 265 -8.12 -14.38 -4.95
CA GLN A 265 -8.45 -15.62 -5.66
C GLN A 265 -7.39 -16.70 -5.39
N TRP A 266 -6.11 -16.36 -5.39
CA TRP A 266 -5.05 -17.30 -5.04
C TRP A 266 -5.21 -17.86 -3.62
N GLN A 267 -5.56 -17.04 -2.64
CA GLN A 267 -5.78 -17.51 -1.27
C GLN A 267 -6.92 -18.53 -1.21
N LEU A 268 -8.01 -18.30 -1.95
CA LEU A 268 -9.11 -19.26 -2.07
C LEU A 268 -8.68 -20.56 -2.74
N ASP A 269 -7.88 -20.48 -3.80
CA ASP A 269 -7.36 -21.67 -4.47
C ASP A 269 -6.47 -22.49 -3.53
N MET A 270 -5.74 -21.83 -2.62
CA MET A 270 -4.98 -22.53 -1.59
C MET A 270 -5.88 -23.20 -0.55
N LEU A 271 -6.97 -22.54 -0.13
CA LEU A 271 -7.95 -23.15 0.76
C LEU A 271 -8.61 -24.36 0.11
N GLU A 272 -8.95 -24.27 -1.17
CA GLU A 272 -9.56 -25.34 -1.96
C GLU A 272 -8.65 -26.57 -2.11
N LYS A 273 -7.32 -26.37 -2.19
CA LYS A 273 -6.35 -27.47 -2.24
C LYS A 273 -6.22 -28.26 -0.95
N CYS A 274 -6.49 -27.62 0.19
CA CYS A 274 -6.50 -28.33 1.47
C CYS A 274 -7.65 -29.36 1.40
N LYS A 275 -7.44 -30.63 1.74
CA LYS A 275 -8.49 -31.66 1.53
C LYS A 275 -9.35 -31.92 2.76
N THR A 276 -8.72 -31.90 3.93
CA THR A 276 -9.35 -32.21 5.22
C THR A 276 -9.26 -31.01 6.16
N CYS A 277 -10.03 -31.03 7.25
CA CYS A 277 -9.91 -30.07 8.34
C CYS A 277 -8.60 -30.22 9.13
N ASP A 278 -7.92 -31.35 8.98
CA ASP A 278 -6.67 -31.68 9.66
C ASP A 278 -5.46 -31.27 8.84
N ASP A 279 -5.67 -30.75 7.62
CA ASP A 279 -4.59 -30.37 6.71
C ASP A 279 -3.69 -29.31 7.36
N GLY A 280 -2.41 -29.67 7.56
CA GLY A 280 -1.43 -28.82 8.22
C GLY A 280 -1.26 -27.46 7.52
N LEU A 281 -1.59 -27.37 6.24
CA LEU A 281 -1.57 -26.11 5.48
C LEU A 281 -2.61 -25.09 5.95
N LEU A 282 -3.71 -25.53 6.57
CA LEU A 282 -4.73 -24.62 7.09
C LEU A 282 -4.16 -23.66 8.14
N LYS A 283 -3.08 -24.05 8.83
CA LYS A 283 -2.37 -23.19 9.79
C LYS A 283 -1.72 -21.96 9.14
N PHE A 284 -1.49 -21.99 7.83
CA PHE A 284 -0.98 -20.86 7.07
C PHE A 284 -2.09 -20.16 6.30
N VAL A 285 -2.93 -20.95 5.64
CA VAL A 285 -3.95 -20.43 4.73
C VAL A 285 -5.05 -19.69 5.49
N VAL A 286 -5.52 -20.22 6.63
CA VAL A 286 -6.62 -19.61 7.38
C VAL A 286 -6.21 -18.28 8.01
N PRO A 287 -5.06 -18.15 8.71
CA PRO A 287 -4.63 -16.84 9.20
C PRO A 287 -4.39 -15.83 8.07
N MET A 288 -3.86 -16.28 6.93
CA MET A 288 -3.67 -15.42 5.76
C MET A 288 -5.02 -14.92 5.26
N ILE A 289 -6.04 -15.77 5.10
CA ILE A 289 -7.39 -15.35 4.69
C ILE A 289 -8.00 -14.41 5.71
N LEU A 290 -7.90 -14.72 7.01
CA LEU A 290 -8.43 -13.87 8.09
C LEU A 290 -7.91 -12.44 8.04
N GLN A 291 -6.66 -12.27 7.62
CA GLN A 291 -6.04 -10.95 7.47
C GLN A 291 -6.72 -10.10 6.38
N TYR A 292 -7.39 -10.72 5.40
CA TYR A 292 -8.03 -10.05 4.28
C TYR A 292 -9.55 -10.27 4.19
N VAL A 293 -10.20 -10.68 5.29
CA VAL A 293 -11.66 -10.98 5.29
C VAL A 293 -12.49 -9.75 4.96
N GLU A 294 -12.05 -8.56 5.38
CA GLU A 294 -12.74 -7.32 5.07
C GLU A 294 -12.76 -7.05 3.56
N GLU A 295 -11.65 -7.32 2.89
CA GLU A 295 -11.48 -7.20 1.45
C GLU A 295 -12.31 -8.25 0.70
N PHE A 296 -12.39 -9.49 1.21
CA PHE A 296 -13.31 -10.48 0.69
C PHE A 296 -14.76 -9.99 0.74
N THR A 297 -15.17 -9.34 1.84
CA THR A 297 -16.55 -8.84 2.00
C THR A 297 -16.93 -7.71 1.05
N GLN A 298 -15.95 -7.08 0.38
CA GLN A 298 -16.20 -6.11 -0.68
C GLN A 298 -16.55 -6.75 -2.04
N CYS A 299 -16.40 -8.08 -2.18
CA CYS A 299 -16.68 -8.81 -3.42
C CYS A 299 -17.58 -10.01 -3.17
N GLU A 300 -18.84 -9.92 -3.60
CA GLU A 300 -19.87 -10.93 -3.37
C GLU A 300 -19.46 -12.33 -3.85
N ILE A 301 -18.88 -12.44 -5.06
CA ILE A 301 -18.49 -13.71 -5.67
C ILE A 301 -17.37 -14.38 -4.86
N LEU A 302 -16.35 -13.60 -4.45
CA LEU A 302 -15.24 -14.12 -3.66
C LEU A 302 -15.70 -14.49 -2.25
N SER A 303 -16.53 -13.66 -1.60
CA SER A 303 -17.17 -13.97 -0.32
C SER A 303 -17.97 -15.25 -0.36
N ARG A 304 -18.76 -15.46 -1.42
CA ARG A 304 -19.56 -16.66 -1.62
C ARG A 304 -18.68 -17.90 -1.76
N LYS A 305 -17.66 -17.84 -2.62
CA LYS A 305 -16.70 -18.94 -2.80
C LYS A 305 -15.96 -19.23 -1.48
N LEU A 306 -15.57 -18.20 -0.74
CA LEU A 306 -14.93 -18.34 0.57
C LEU A 306 -15.82 -19.09 1.56
N VAL A 307 -17.03 -18.59 1.80
CA VAL A 307 -17.95 -19.19 2.78
C VAL A 307 -18.31 -20.61 2.38
N PHE A 308 -18.57 -20.88 1.09
CA PHE A 308 -18.84 -22.23 0.62
C PHE A 308 -17.71 -23.21 0.98
N GLN A 309 -16.45 -22.80 0.73
CA GLN A 309 -15.28 -23.64 1.03
C GLN A 309 -15.08 -23.84 2.53
N VAL A 310 -15.28 -22.78 3.33
CA VAL A 310 -15.16 -22.82 4.79
C VAL A 310 -16.25 -23.69 5.42
N CYS A 311 -17.51 -23.51 5.03
CA CYS A 311 -18.65 -24.29 5.51
C CYS A 311 -18.45 -25.79 5.25
N ARG A 312 -18.10 -26.13 4.00
CA ARG A 312 -17.78 -27.51 3.60
C ARG A 312 -16.64 -28.11 4.44
N ARG A 313 -15.71 -27.28 4.94
CA ARG A 313 -14.55 -27.75 5.71
C ARG A 313 -14.84 -27.99 7.18
N ILE A 314 -15.66 -27.14 7.79
CA ILE A 314 -15.98 -27.27 9.22
C ILE A 314 -17.19 -28.18 9.47
N SER A 315 -18.05 -28.39 8.48
CA SER A 315 -19.26 -29.22 8.62
C SER A 315 -18.99 -30.62 9.23
N PRO A 316 -17.97 -31.40 8.78
CA PRO A 316 -17.67 -32.69 9.41
C PRO A 316 -17.26 -32.60 10.89
N LEU A 317 -16.61 -31.50 11.30
CA LEU A 317 -16.22 -31.27 12.70
C LEU A 317 -17.43 -30.93 13.58
N LEU A 318 -18.48 -30.35 12.99
CA LEU A 318 -19.69 -29.93 13.68
C LEU A 318 -20.75 -31.05 13.75
N SER A 319 -20.75 -31.98 12.79
CA SER A 319 -21.73 -33.08 12.70
C SER A 319 -21.40 -34.29 13.59
N ASN A 320 -20.13 -34.51 13.96
CA ASN A 320 -19.69 -35.64 14.80
C ASN A 320 -20.13 -35.54 16.29
N ASP A 321 -20.85 -34.48 16.65
CA ASP A 321 -21.23 -34.15 18.04
C ASP A 321 -22.71 -34.49 18.36
N GLN A 322 -23.47 -35.05 17.42
CA GLN A 322 -24.91 -35.32 17.60
C GLN A 322 -25.28 -36.67 18.26
N SER A 323 -24.34 -37.35 18.93
CA SER A 323 -24.62 -38.64 19.60
C SER A 323 -24.84 -38.57 21.11
N ASN A 324 -24.94 -37.40 21.74
CA ASN A 324 -25.42 -37.30 23.13
C ASN A 324 -26.28 -36.04 23.37
N GLU A 325 -27.42 -36.24 24.02
CA GLU A 325 -28.47 -35.25 24.25
C GLU A 325 -28.01 -34.03 25.08
N GLY A 326 -28.53 -32.85 24.74
CA GLY A 326 -28.84 -31.81 25.73
C GLY A 326 -27.79 -30.77 26.09
N SER A 327 -26.56 -30.86 25.59
CA SER A 327 -25.58 -29.77 25.65
C SER A 327 -24.56 -29.96 24.55
N VAL A 328 -24.28 -28.92 23.76
CA VAL A 328 -23.17 -28.89 22.80
C VAL A 328 -21.86 -28.99 23.59
N SER A 329 -21.48 -30.21 23.98
CA SER A 329 -20.18 -30.48 24.57
C SER A 329 -19.19 -30.50 23.43
N LEU A 330 -18.40 -29.43 23.30
CA LEU A 330 -17.25 -29.29 22.40
C LEU A 330 -16.18 -30.36 22.67
N ASP A 331 -16.48 -31.65 22.59
CA ASP A 331 -15.51 -32.73 22.84
C ASP A 331 -14.61 -32.98 21.63
N VAL A 332 -14.99 -32.48 20.44
CA VAL A 332 -14.06 -32.22 19.30
C VAL A 332 -13.10 -31.04 19.62
N GLY A 333 -13.41 -30.25 20.66
CA GLY A 333 -12.60 -29.14 21.17
C GLY A 333 -11.40 -29.52 22.03
N ASN A 334 -11.13 -30.82 22.26
CA ASN A 334 -9.98 -31.27 23.06
C ASN A 334 -8.65 -31.32 22.30
N CYS A 335 -8.66 -31.26 20.96
CA CYS A 335 -7.46 -30.98 20.19
C CYS A 335 -7.35 -29.46 19.96
N GLY A 336 -6.40 -28.81 20.65
CA GLY A 336 -6.19 -27.35 20.54
C GLY A 336 -5.95 -26.86 19.10
N GLN A 337 -5.47 -27.74 18.21
CA GLN A 337 -5.26 -27.41 16.80
C GLN A 337 -6.57 -27.26 16.03
N HIS A 338 -7.49 -28.23 16.17
CA HIS A 338 -8.81 -28.18 15.52
C HIS A 338 -9.67 -27.06 16.07
N ARG A 339 -9.63 -26.83 17.39
CA ARG A 339 -10.36 -25.74 18.04
C ARG A 339 -9.96 -24.37 17.47
N SER A 340 -8.67 -24.14 17.29
CA SER A 340 -8.17 -22.87 16.74
C SER A 340 -8.63 -22.65 15.31
N VAL A 341 -8.51 -23.66 14.45
CA VAL A 341 -8.97 -23.58 13.05
C VAL A 341 -10.47 -23.40 12.97
N LEU A 342 -11.23 -24.12 13.80
CA LEU A 342 -12.70 -24.03 13.85
C LEU A 342 -13.18 -22.63 14.26
N ILE A 343 -12.57 -22.02 15.29
CA ILE A 343 -12.89 -20.64 15.71
C ILE A 343 -12.56 -19.65 14.60
N GLN A 344 -11.40 -19.78 13.95
CA GLN A 344 -10.98 -18.90 12.88
C GLN A 344 -11.90 -18.99 11.66
N MET A 345 -12.24 -20.20 11.22
CA MET A 345 -13.17 -20.45 10.13
C MET A 345 -14.60 -19.99 10.46
N SER A 346 -15.03 -20.18 11.70
CA SER A 346 -16.31 -19.66 12.19
C SER A 346 -16.36 -18.13 12.11
N ALA A 347 -15.28 -17.47 12.51
CA ALA A 347 -15.17 -16.01 12.43
C ALA A 347 -15.25 -15.50 10.97
N ILE A 348 -14.67 -16.23 10.00
CA ILE A 348 -14.81 -15.89 8.56
C ILE A 348 -16.28 -15.91 8.14
N ILE A 349 -17.02 -16.98 8.46
CA ILE A 349 -18.45 -17.10 8.12
C ILE A 349 -19.24 -15.95 8.76
N GLN A 350 -19.02 -15.72 10.05
CA GLN A 350 -19.73 -14.68 10.81
C GLN A 350 -19.45 -13.27 10.29
N ALA A 351 -18.21 -12.99 9.90
CA ALA A 351 -17.86 -11.71 9.28
C ALA A 351 -18.58 -11.51 7.94
N VAL A 352 -18.62 -12.53 7.08
CA VAL A 352 -19.35 -12.44 5.80
C VAL A 352 -20.86 -12.28 6.02
N VAL A 353 -21.45 -12.97 7.00
CA VAL A 353 -22.87 -12.79 7.36
C VAL A 353 -23.18 -11.33 7.75
N LEU A 354 -22.26 -10.65 8.44
CA LEU A 354 -22.47 -9.28 8.89
C LEU A 354 -22.19 -8.24 7.81
N HIS A 355 -21.14 -8.44 7.01
CA HIS A 355 -20.63 -7.41 6.09
C HIS A 355 -20.98 -7.64 4.61
N CYS A 356 -21.26 -8.87 4.20
CA CYS A 356 -21.64 -9.22 2.83
C CYS A 356 -22.72 -10.32 2.79
N PRO A 357 -23.90 -10.08 3.39
CA PRO A 357 -24.95 -11.11 3.48
C PRO A 357 -25.52 -11.51 2.11
N THR A 358 -25.45 -10.65 1.09
CA THR A 358 -25.92 -10.96 -0.27
C THR A 358 -25.18 -12.16 -0.87
N ALA A 359 -23.92 -12.37 -0.51
CA ALA A 359 -23.14 -13.54 -0.94
C ALA A 359 -23.74 -14.88 -0.49
N LEU A 360 -24.58 -14.86 0.55
CA LEU A 360 -25.18 -16.04 1.20
C LEU A 360 -26.59 -16.34 0.70
N VAL A 361 -27.18 -15.44 -0.09
CA VAL A 361 -28.51 -15.63 -0.68
C VAL A 361 -28.53 -16.89 -1.55
N TRP A 362 -29.62 -17.63 -1.48
CA TRP A 362 -29.79 -18.84 -2.28
C TRP A 362 -29.86 -18.48 -3.77
N ASN A 363 -29.09 -19.18 -4.61
CA ASN A 363 -29.01 -18.91 -6.04
C ASN A 363 -29.41 -20.14 -6.87
N HIS A 364 -30.43 -19.98 -7.72
CA HIS A 364 -30.81 -20.96 -8.72
C HIS A 364 -29.94 -20.82 -9.98
N ALA A 365 -28.74 -21.34 -9.89
CA ALA A 365 -27.88 -21.53 -11.05
C ALA A 365 -28.41 -22.74 -11.84
N GLY A 366 -29.00 -22.49 -13.02
CA GLY A 366 -29.70 -23.50 -13.84
C GLY A 366 -28.92 -24.79 -14.09
N GLU A 367 -29.66 -25.87 -14.40
CA GLU A 367 -29.17 -27.24 -14.41
C GLU A 367 -27.87 -27.45 -15.23
N GLY A 368 -26.79 -27.83 -14.52
CA GLY A 368 -25.74 -28.69 -15.07
C GLY A 368 -24.42 -28.07 -15.56
N LYS A 369 -24.21 -26.74 -15.51
CA LYS A 369 -22.94 -26.13 -16.03
C LYS A 369 -22.20 -25.17 -15.10
N MET A 370 -22.77 -24.78 -13.96
CA MET A 370 -22.14 -23.83 -13.04
C MET A 370 -21.40 -24.55 -11.89
N SER A 371 -20.35 -23.91 -11.40
CA SER A 371 -19.57 -24.45 -10.26
C SER A 371 -20.44 -24.56 -9.01
N SER A 372 -20.22 -25.61 -8.20
CA SER A 372 -21.04 -25.92 -7.02
C SER A 372 -21.13 -24.80 -5.98
N HIS A 373 -20.11 -23.95 -5.87
CA HIS A 373 -20.12 -22.78 -4.98
C HIS A 373 -21.06 -21.65 -5.44
N LEU A 374 -21.58 -21.71 -6.68
CA LEU A 374 -22.53 -20.73 -7.21
C LEU A 374 -23.98 -21.18 -7.06
N VAL A 375 -24.24 -22.46 -6.80
CA VAL A 375 -25.58 -23.06 -6.70
C VAL A 375 -26.01 -23.16 -5.24
N GLY A 376 -27.26 -22.85 -4.92
CA GLY A 376 -27.82 -22.98 -3.57
C GLY A 376 -27.44 -21.82 -2.64
N SER A 377 -27.47 -22.01 -1.32
CA SER A 377 -26.80 -21.10 -0.38
C SER A 377 -25.50 -21.76 0.10
N PRO A 378 -24.39 -21.01 0.25
CA PRO A 378 -23.20 -21.51 0.93
C PRO A 378 -23.49 -22.05 2.34
N LEU A 379 -24.52 -21.53 3.00
CA LEU A 379 -24.93 -21.94 4.35
C LEU A 379 -25.61 -23.32 4.38
N ASP A 380 -26.11 -23.82 3.24
CA ASP A 380 -26.72 -25.17 3.14
C ASP A 380 -25.71 -26.28 3.49
N GLN A 381 -24.41 -25.97 3.46
CA GLN A 381 -23.34 -26.88 3.85
C GLN A 381 -23.14 -26.98 5.38
N LEU A 382 -23.73 -26.07 6.16
CA LEU A 382 -23.55 -26.01 7.61
C LEU A 382 -24.63 -26.81 8.34
N PRO A 383 -24.29 -27.64 9.35
CA PRO A 383 -25.28 -28.39 10.12
C PRO A 383 -25.98 -27.56 11.22
N LEU A 384 -25.56 -26.31 11.43
CA LEU A 384 -26.05 -25.41 12.47
C LEU A 384 -26.07 -23.96 11.97
N PRO A 385 -26.85 -23.05 12.56
CA PRO A 385 -26.90 -21.67 12.09
C PRO A 385 -25.60 -20.90 12.39
N PRO A 386 -25.20 -19.90 11.58
CA PRO A 386 -23.98 -19.11 11.81
C PRO A 386 -23.89 -18.46 13.20
N SER A 387 -25.03 -18.12 13.80
CA SER A 387 -25.13 -17.56 15.15
C SER A 387 -24.79 -18.55 16.25
N ALA A 388 -24.79 -19.86 15.98
CA ALA A 388 -24.42 -20.93 16.91
C ALA A 388 -22.96 -21.39 16.75
N LEU A 389 -22.24 -20.89 15.75
CA LEU A 389 -20.84 -21.25 15.53
C LEU A 389 -19.93 -20.85 16.72
N PRO A 390 -18.84 -21.59 16.97
CA PRO A 390 -17.85 -21.24 17.98
C PRO A 390 -17.25 -19.86 17.78
N MET A 391 -17.07 -19.12 18.89
CA MET A 391 -16.45 -17.80 18.90
C MET A 391 -15.36 -17.77 19.97
N ALA A 392 -14.32 -16.96 19.75
CA ALA A 392 -13.37 -16.65 20.82
C ALA A 392 -14.12 -16.01 22.00
N PRO A 393 -13.77 -16.30 23.26
CA PRO A 393 -14.45 -15.71 24.42
C PRO A 393 -14.29 -14.19 24.43
N ARG A 394 -15.40 -13.46 24.26
CA ARG A 394 -15.46 -11.99 24.35
C ARG A 394 -16.78 -11.59 25.02
N PHE A 395 -16.76 -10.47 25.74
CA PHE A 395 -17.93 -9.95 26.46
C PHE A 395 -19.10 -9.57 25.54
N SER A 396 -18.81 -9.24 24.27
CA SER A 396 -19.81 -8.81 23.29
C SER A 396 -20.44 -9.96 22.49
N ASN A 397 -20.08 -11.23 22.77
CA ASN A 397 -20.50 -12.36 21.95
C ASN A 397 -22.03 -12.49 21.87
N ASP A 398 -22.76 -12.27 22.96
CA ASP A 398 -24.23 -12.38 22.96
C ASP A 398 -24.86 -11.35 22.03
N HIS A 399 -24.39 -10.11 22.06
CA HIS A 399 -24.82 -9.07 21.13
C HIS A 399 -24.50 -9.44 19.68
N VAL A 400 -23.28 -9.92 19.41
CA VAL A 400 -22.87 -10.31 18.05
C VAL A 400 -23.72 -11.48 17.53
N ARG A 401 -24.03 -12.47 18.37
CA ARG A 401 -24.92 -13.60 18.00
C ARG A 401 -26.33 -13.13 17.62
N ILE A 402 -26.87 -12.14 18.34
CA ILE A 402 -28.16 -11.53 18.01
C ILE A 402 -28.09 -10.85 16.64
N PHE A 403 -27.07 -10.02 16.40
CA PHE A 403 -26.89 -9.38 15.09
C PHE A 403 -26.75 -10.39 13.95
N ILE A 404 -25.94 -11.44 14.13
CA ILE A 404 -25.81 -12.52 13.15
C ILE A 404 -27.16 -13.17 12.87
N CYS A 405 -27.95 -13.47 13.91
CA CYS A 405 -29.26 -14.09 13.77
C CYS A 405 -30.22 -13.21 12.96
N LEU A 406 -30.30 -11.91 13.29
CA LEU A 406 -31.11 -10.94 12.56
C LEU A 406 -30.66 -10.79 11.09
N SER A 407 -29.34 -10.71 10.85
CA SER A 407 -28.80 -10.65 9.49
C SER A 407 -29.16 -11.90 8.69
N THR A 408 -29.06 -13.10 9.26
CA THR A 408 -29.44 -14.34 8.55
C THR A 408 -30.93 -14.42 8.21
N GLN A 409 -31.80 -13.90 9.08
CA GLN A 409 -33.26 -13.89 8.83
C GLN A 409 -33.67 -12.96 7.68
N THR A 410 -32.87 -11.92 7.41
CA THR A 410 -33.19 -10.89 6.41
C THR A 410 -33.06 -11.41 4.96
N PHE A 411 -32.33 -12.51 4.72
CA PHE A 411 -32.01 -13.00 3.36
C PHE A 411 -32.34 -14.48 3.11
N LEU A 412 -32.90 -15.19 4.10
CA LEU A 412 -33.40 -16.57 3.98
C LEU A 412 -34.91 -16.64 3.65
N VAL A 413 -35.51 -15.50 3.26
CA VAL A 413 -36.86 -15.41 2.68
C VAL A 413 -36.74 -15.44 1.17
#